data_AF-A0AAJ7XIP6-F1
#
_entry.id   AF-A0AAJ7XIP6-F1
#
_cell.length_a   1.000
_cell.length_b   1.000
_cell.length_c   1.000
_cell.angle_alpha   90.00
_cell.angle_beta   90.00
_cell.angle_gamma   90.00
#
_symmetry.space_group_name_H-M   'P 1'
#
loop_
_entity.id
_entity.type
_entity.pdbx_description
1 polymer ?
#
loop_
_entity_poly.entity_id
_entity_poly.type
_entity_poly.pdbx_seq_one_letter_code
_entity_poly.pdbx_strand_id
1 'polypeptide(L)'
;MSRAPSPPPPSEMSNAPIAESWCYTQVKVVKFSYMWTINNFSFCREEMGQVLKSSTFSAGTNDTLKWCLRIHPKGLDEESKDYLSLYLLLVSCPKSEVYAKFKVSILNAKGEETKAMGETTCI
;
A
#
# COMPACT_ATOMS: atom_id res chain seq x y z
N MET A 1 -80.18 20.12 26.42
CA MET A 1 -78.92 20.89 26.41
C MET A 1 -77.80 19.92 26.01
N SER A 2 -77.49 19.85 24.71
CA SER A 2 -76.57 18.86 24.13
C SER A 2 -75.13 19.36 24.26
N ARG A 3 -74.24 18.59 24.89
CA ARG A 3 -72.83 18.96 25.09
C ARG A 3 -72.05 18.70 23.80
N ALA A 4 -71.46 19.74 23.21
CA ALA A 4 -70.59 19.61 22.05
C ALA A 4 -69.29 18.86 22.40
N PRO A 5 -68.68 18.09 21.47
CA PRO A 5 -67.40 17.42 21.72
C PRO A 5 -66.29 18.47 21.79
N SER A 6 -65.36 18.28 22.73
CA SER A 6 -64.17 19.11 22.88
C SER A 6 -63.21 18.87 21.70
N PRO A 7 -62.50 19.91 21.21
CA PRO A 7 -61.52 19.74 20.14
C PRO A 7 -60.34 18.89 20.62
N PRO A 8 -59.72 18.08 19.74
CA PRO A 8 -58.52 17.34 20.10
C PRO A 8 -57.38 18.30 20.42
N PRO A 9 -56.47 17.93 21.34
CA PRO A 9 -55.32 18.76 21.65
C PRO A 9 -54.45 18.96 20.39
N PRO A 10 -53.70 20.08 20.30
CA PRO A 10 -52.79 20.30 19.18
C PRO A 10 -51.83 19.12 19.10
N SER A 11 -51.71 18.53 17.90
CA SER A 11 -50.74 17.47 17.65
C SER A 11 -49.36 17.97 18.07
N GLU A 12 -48.82 17.40 19.15
CA GLU A 12 -47.43 17.59 19.52
C GLU A 12 -46.60 17.17 18.32
N MET A 13 -46.07 18.17 17.62
CA MET A 13 -45.04 17.98 16.62
C MET A 13 -43.91 17.30 17.38
N SER A 14 -43.79 15.99 17.20
CA SER A 14 -42.77 15.19 17.84
C SER A 14 -41.44 15.63 17.27
N ASN A 15 -40.85 16.66 17.86
CA ASN A 15 -39.42 16.92 17.81
C ASN A 15 -38.75 15.81 18.62
N ALA A 16 -38.88 14.57 18.13
CA ALA A 16 -38.00 13.51 18.54
C ALA A 16 -36.60 13.97 18.13
N PRO A 17 -35.62 13.99 19.04
CA PRO A 17 -34.25 14.23 18.64
C PRO A 17 -33.91 13.13 17.63
N ILE A 18 -33.67 13.54 16.38
CA ILE A 18 -33.07 12.65 15.39
C ILE A 18 -31.74 12.25 16.01
N ALA A 19 -31.62 10.98 16.42
CA ALA A 19 -30.36 10.45 16.88
C ALA A 19 -29.41 10.45 15.68
N GLU A 20 -28.58 11.49 15.58
CA GLU A 20 -27.50 11.53 14.61
C GLU A 20 -26.49 10.44 14.98
N SER A 21 -26.64 9.28 14.35
CA SER A 21 -25.67 8.20 14.46
C SER A 21 -24.51 8.52 13.52
N TRP A 22 -23.41 9.02 14.09
CA TRP A 22 -22.15 9.17 13.38
C TRP A 22 -21.36 7.84 13.42
N CYS A 23 -20.90 7.37 12.26
CA CYS A 23 -20.01 6.22 12.15
C CYS A 23 -18.69 6.66 11.49
N TYR A 24 -17.56 6.19 12.03
CA TYR A 24 -16.23 6.50 11.53
C TYR A 24 -15.46 5.20 11.29
N THR A 25 -14.97 5.01 10.07
CA THR A 25 -14.04 3.93 9.72
C THR A 25 -12.67 4.52 9.43
N GLN A 26 -11.64 4.04 10.12
CA GLN A 26 -10.25 4.44 9.87
C GLN A 26 -9.47 3.31 9.23
N VAL A 27 -8.90 3.57 8.05
CA VAL A 27 -7.92 2.66 7.45
C VAL A 27 -6.55 2.96 8.06
N LYS A 28 -5.98 1.97 8.77
CA LYS A 28 -4.62 2.07 9.30
C LYS A 28 -3.62 1.84 8.18
N VAL A 29 -2.89 2.88 7.80
CA VAL A 29 -1.79 2.80 6.83
C VAL A 29 -0.46 2.85 7.56
N VAL A 30 0.40 1.86 7.32
CA VAL A 30 1.78 1.85 7.80
C VAL A 30 2.68 2.29 6.65
N LYS A 31 3.49 3.32 6.88
CA LYS A 31 4.47 3.83 5.90
C LYS A 31 5.87 3.56 6.39
N PHE A 32 6.70 2.98 5.54
CA PHE A 32 8.11 2.76 5.80
C PHE A 32 8.88 2.74 4.47
N SER A 33 10.19 2.92 4.54
CA SER A 33 11.10 2.85 3.38
C SER A 33 12.20 1.83 3.63
N TYR A 34 12.73 1.29 2.55
CA TYR A 34 13.86 0.36 2.56
C TYR A 34 14.84 0.77 1.46
N MET A 35 16.13 0.81 1.80
CA MET A 35 17.20 1.16 0.86
C MET A 35 18.08 -0.08 0.66
N TRP A 36 18.35 -0.41 -0.61
CA TRP A 36 19.23 -1.49 -1.00
C TRP A 36 20.31 -0.98 -1.94
N THR A 37 21.56 -1.13 -1.52
CA THR A 37 22.73 -0.80 -2.34
C THR A 37 23.30 -2.07 -2.97
N ILE A 38 23.40 -2.09 -4.30
CA ILE A 38 24.12 -3.13 -5.04
C ILE A 38 25.47 -2.56 -5.45
N ASN A 39 26.53 -3.03 -4.78
CA ASN A 39 27.89 -2.64 -5.12
C ASN A 39 28.33 -3.32 -6.41
N ASN A 40 29.19 -2.63 -7.19
CA ASN A 40 29.76 -3.17 -8.43
C ASN A 40 28.69 -3.64 -9.42
N PHE A 41 27.57 -2.92 -9.53
CA PHE A 41 26.41 -3.33 -10.35
C PHE A 41 26.77 -3.65 -11.81
N SER A 42 27.72 -2.92 -12.41
CA SER A 42 28.20 -3.19 -13.78
C SER A 42 28.91 -4.55 -13.93
N PHE A 43 29.30 -5.19 -12.83
CA PHE A 43 29.95 -6.50 -12.80
C PHE A 43 28.97 -7.64 -12.49
N CYS A 44 27.67 -7.35 -12.34
CA CYS A 44 26.63 -8.36 -12.25
C CYS A 44 26.66 -9.26 -13.50
N ARG A 45 26.81 -10.58 -13.28
CA ARG A 45 26.89 -11.60 -14.34
C ARG A 45 25.54 -12.29 -14.58
N GLU A 46 24.49 -11.83 -13.91
CA GLU A 46 23.15 -12.33 -14.07
C GLU A 46 22.72 -12.23 -15.53
N GLU A 47 22.32 -13.36 -16.10
CA GLU A 47 21.71 -13.40 -17.43
C GLU A 47 20.22 -13.06 -17.36
N MET A 48 19.58 -12.85 -18.52
CA MET A 48 18.14 -12.57 -18.60
C MET A 48 17.35 -13.62 -17.81
N GLY A 49 16.40 -13.16 -17.00
CA GLY A 49 15.61 -14.00 -16.10
C GLY A 49 16.31 -14.41 -14.80
N GLN A 50 17.63 -14.18 -14.66
CA GLN A 50 18.34 -14.38 -13.39
C GLN A 50 18.13 -13.18 -12.45
N VAL A 51 18.29 -13.45 -11.15
CA VAL A 51 17.76 -12.58 -10.10
C VAL A 51 18.76 -12.28 -9.01
N LEU A 52 18.78 -11.01 -8.61
CA LEU A 52 19.31 -10.55 -7.33
C LEU A 52 18.16 -10.34 -6.36
N LYS A 53 18.33 -10.80 -5.11
CA LYS A 53 17.36 -10.57 -4.03
C LYS A 53 17.99 -9.75 -2.91
N SER A 54 17.24 -8.79 -2.39
CA SER A 54 17.64 -8.08 -1.16
C SER A 54 17.55 -8.99 0.06
N SER A 55 18.10 -8.54 1.17
CA SER A 55 17.71 -9.07 2.48
C SER A 55 16.21 -8.84 2.72
N THR A 56 15.62 -9.69 3.57
CA THR A 56 14.23 -9.52 4.00
C THR A 56 14.10 -8.30 4.92
N PHE A 57 13.04 -7.52 4.75
CA PHE A 57 12.74 -6.35 5.56
C PHE A 57 11.26 -6.32 5.97
N SER A 58 10.94 -5.50 6.98
CA SER A 58 9.59 -5.31 7.51
C SER A 58 9.44 -3.89 8.07
N ALA A 59 8.21 -3.44 8.34
CA ALA A 59 7.98 -2.07 8.83
C ALA A 59 8.51 -1.84 10.25
N GLY A 60 8.77 -2.92 10.99
CA GLY A 60 9.36 -2.90 12.33
C GLY A 60 9.80 -4.29 12.77
N THR A 61 10.42 -4.37 13.95
CA THR A 61 10.99 -5.61 14.52
C THR A 61 9.94 -6.70 14.75
N ASN A 62 8.75 -6.32 15.22
CA ASN A 62 7.64 -7.24 15.52
C ASN A 62 6.64 -7.37 14.38
N ASP A 63 6.94 -6.81 13.20
CA ASP A 63 6.04 -6.91 12.05
C ASP A 63 6.11 -8.31 11.42
N THR A 64 4.95 -8.91 11.25
CA THR A 64 4.76 -10.23 10.66
C THR A 64 4.85 -10.24 9.14
N LEU A 65 4.65 -9.08 8.49
CA LEU A 65 4.79 -8.93 7.05
C LEU A 65 6.27 -8.84 6.71
N LYS A 66 6.76 -9.82 5.95
CA LYS A 66 8.14 -9.86 5.49
C LYS A 66 8.17 -9.61 4.01
N TRP A 67 9.03 -8.70 3.57
CA TRP A 67 9.16 -8.27 2.20
C TRP A 67 10.60 -8.46 1.71
N CYS A 68 10.79 -8.57 0.40
CA CYS A 68 12.10 -8.39 -0.21
C CYS A 68 11.97 -7.70 -1.58
N LEU A 69 13.06 -7.10 -2.05
CA LEU A 69 13.19 -6.63 -3.41
C LEU A 69 13.82 -7.72 -4.27
N ARG A 70 13.34 -7.81 -5.51
CA ARG A 70 13.86 -8.69 -6.55
C ARG A 70 14.22 -7.84 -7.75
N ILE A 71 15.46 -7.94 -8.23
CA ILE A 71 15.96 -7.23 -9.40
C ILE A 71 16.44 -8.23 -10.44
N HIS A 72 16.05 -8.00 -11.69
CA HIS A 72 16.52 -8.70 -12.88
C HIS A 72 17.34 -7.70 -13.70
N PRO A 73 18.68 -7.71 -13.58
CA PRO A 73 19.53 -6.67 -14.17
C PRO A 73 19.45 -6.58 -15.70
N LYS A 74 19.15 -7.71 -16.37
CA LYS A 74 19.05 -7.84 -17.83
C LYS A 74 17.63 -8.25 -18.29
N GLY A 75 16.60 -7.76 -17.61
CA GLY A 75 15.21 -8.12 -17.88
C GLY A 75 14.80 -9.50 -17.36
N LEU A 76 13.48 -9.69 -17.23
CA LEU A 76 12.87 -10.98 -16.85
C LEU A 76 12.71 -11.90 -18.06
N ASP A 77 12.39 -11.31 -19.21
CA ASP A 77 11.99 -11.96 -20.44
C ASP A 77 12.36 -11.07 -21.64
N GLU A 78 12.07 -11.55 -22.85
CA GLU A 78 12.44 -10.86 -24.09
C GLU A 78 11.80 -9.47 -24.22
N GLU A 79 10.60 -9.26 -23.65
CA GLU A 79 9.91 -7.97 -23.65
C GLU A 79 10.65 -6.94 -22.79
N SER A 80 11.27 -7.40 -21.70
CA SER A 80 11.95 -6.55 -20.73
C SER A 80 13.49 -6.58 -20.83
N LYS A 81 14.07 -7.21 -21.86
CA LYS A 81 15.53 -7.44 -21.99
C LYS A 81 16.40 -6.17 -21.97
N ASP A 82 15.85 -5.05 -22.47
CA ASP A 82 16.55 -3.75 -22.54
C ASP A 82 16.31 -2.91 -21.27
N TYR A 83 15.62 -3.47 -20.28
CA TYR A 83 15.24 -2.82 -19.04
C TYR A 83 15.74 -3.60 -17.83
N LEU A 84 15.93 -2.88 -16.73
CA LEU A 84 16.01 -3.50 -15.41
C LEU A 84 14.58 -3.74 -14.91
N SER A 85 14.24 -4.98 -14.59
CA SER A 85 12.96 -5.29 -13.94
C SER A 85 13.12 -5.34 -12.43
N LEU A 86 12.21 -4.67 -11.70
CA LEU A 86 12.22 -4.62 -10.25
C LEU A 86 10.85 -4.93 -9.68
N TYR A 87 10.83 -5.77 -8.64
CA TYR A 87 9.61 -6.22 -7.99
C TYR A 87 9.73 -6.11 -6.46
N LEU A 88 8.65 -5.70 -5.82
CA LEU A 88 8.44 -5.87 -4.39
C LEU A 88 7.73 -7.22 -4.17
N LEU A 89 8.31 -8.10 -3.36
CA LEU A 89 7.75 -9.42 -3.06
C LEU A 89 7.32 -9.48 -1.60
N LEU A 90 6.11 -9.98 -1.37
CA LEU A 90 5.66 -10.42 -0.06
C LEU A 90 6.20 -11.84 0.19
N VAL A 91 7.11 -11.97 1.15
CA VAL A 91 7.78 -13.23 1.52
C VAL A 91 6.98 -13.99 2.57
N SER A 92 6.39 -13.29 3.54
CA SER A 92 5.57 -13.87 4.59
C SER A 92 4.42 -12.95 4.94
N CYS A 93 3.23 -13.53 5.06
CA CYS A 93 2.02 -12.86 5.52
C CYS A 93 1.19 -13.85 6.35
N PRO A 94 0.73 -13.48 7.55
CA PRO A 94 -0.16 -14.33 8.34
C PRO A 94 -1.60 -14.37 7.78
N LYS A 95 -1.92 -13.52 6.80
CA LYS A 95 -3.22 -13.44 6.11
C LYS A 95 -3.09 -13.95 4.67
N SER A 96 -4.21 -14.08 3.97
CA SER A 96 -4.25 -14.45 2.56
C SER A 96 -3.59 -13.41 1.65
N GLU A 97 -3.77 -12.12 1.94
CA GLU A 97 -3.28 -11.01 1.12
C GLU A 97 -3.04 -9.75 1.96
N VAL A 98 -2.34 -8.78 1.39
CA VAL A 98 -2.17 -7.44 1.95
C VAL A 98 -2.15 -6.40 0.83
N TYR A 99 -2.92 -5.33 1.04
CA TYR A 99 -2.95 -4.18 0.14
C TYR A 99 -1.73 -3.30 0.40
N ALA A 100 -0.91 -3.06 -0.63
CA ALA A 100 0.27 -2.24 -0.54
C ALA A 100 0.37 -1.27 -1.72
N LYS A 101 0.62 0.00 -1.40
CA LYS A 101 1.08 0.99 -2.37
C LYS A 101 2.57 1.18 -2.15
N PHE A 102 3.34 1.12 -3.23
CA PHE A 102 4.77 1.32 -3.16
C PHE A 102 5.24 2.26 -4.27
N LYS A 103 6.35 2.92 -3.97
CA LYS A 103 7.11 3.74 -4.91
C LYS A 103 8.54 3.22 -4.90
N VAL A 104 9.12 3.11 -6.08
CA VAL A 104 10.52 2.72 -6.26
C VAL A 104 11.26 3.90 -6.85
N SER A 105 12.48 4.13 -6.38
CA SER A 105 13.33 5.21 -6.89
C SER A 105 14.79 4.77 -6.84
N ILE A 106 15.56 5.23 -7.81
CA ILE A 106 17.02 5.09 -7.81
C ILE A 106 17.57 6.37 -7.20
N LEU A 107 18.44 6.24 -6.20
CA LEU A 107 19.09 7.38 -5.57
C LEU A 107 20.37 7.74 -6.30
N ASN A 108 20.60 9.03 -6.53
CA ASN A 108 21.86 9.52 -7.07
C ASN A 108 22.97 9.55 -5.99
N ALA A 109 24.17 9.98 -6.35
CA ALA A 109 25.31 10.06 -5.42
C ALA A 109 25.09 11.02 -4.23
N LYS A 110 24.10 11.92 -4.30
CA LYS A 110 23.70 12.82 -3.19
C LYS A 110 22.57 12.24 -2.33
N GLY A 111 22.07 11.05 -2.65
CA GLY A 111 20.93 10.44 -1.97
C GLY A 111 19.57 10.96 -2.42
N GLU A 112 19.51 11.71 -3.53
CA GLU A 112 18.26 12.26 -4.06
C GLU A 112 17.59 11.26 -5.00
N GLU A 113 16.27 11.17 -4.95
CA GLU A 113 15.50 10.34 -5.88
C GLU A 113 15.63 10.85 -7.31
N THR A 114 16.05 9.97 -8.22
CA THR A 114 15.97 10.22 -9.65
C THR A 114 14.54 9.98 -10.14
N LYS A 115 14.13 10.66 -11.21
CA LYS A 115 12.84 10.42 -11.87
C LYS A 115 12.88 9.06 -12.58
N ALA A 116 12.60 7.99 -11.85
CA ALA A 116 12.30 6.68 -12.42
C ALA A 116 10.79 6.60 -12.71
N MET A 117 10.40 6.15 -13.90
CA MET A 117 8.99 5.92 -14.26
C MET A 117 8.50 4.64 -13.57
N GLY A 118 7.46 4.74 -12.74
CA GLY A 118 6.71 3.58 -12.26
C GLY A 118 6.13 3.76 -10.86
N GLU A 119 4.88 4.22 -10.77
CA GLU A 119 4.01 3.93 -9.62
C GLU A 119 3.14 2.74 -10.00
N THR A 120 3.14 1.67 -9.20
CA THR A 120 2.21 0.56 -9.39
C THR A 120 1.49 0.30 -8.08
N THR A 121 0.16 0.41 -8.13
CA THR A 121 -0.72 -0.06 -7.06
C THR A 121 -0.95 -1.54 -7.31
N CYS A 122 -0.48 -2.41 -6.42
CA CYS A 122 -0.96 -3.79 -6.40
C CYS A 122 -2.23 -3.84 -5.54
N ILE A 123 -3.26 -4.48 -6.09
CA ILE A 123 -4.52 -4.79 -5.41
C ILE A 123 -4.28 -5.98 -4.50
#